data_AF-M5RIU6-F1
#
_entry.id   AF-M5RIU6-F1
#
_cell.length_a   1.000
_cell.length_b   1.000
_cell.length_c   1.000
_cell.angle_alpha   90.00
_cell.angle_beta   90.00
_cell.angle_gamma   90.00
#
_symmetry.space_group_name_H-M   'P 1'
#
loop_
_entity.id
_entity.type
_entity.pdbx_description
1 polymer ?
#
loop_
_entity_poly.entity_id
_entity_poly.type
_entity_poly.pdbx_seq_one_letter_code
_entity_poly.pdbx_strand_id
1 'polypeptide(L)'
;MPFSEKLSISLPFGTEHEDDKVEDKVQRKFADITRSSLAWGMVAVLAVVLFPQSLYAQSELLQAAGFDSPRIEQLYPADDEESIGELAKLIYRINRLNRSSIEKSLSPETSSSLSGTTITLGQVVAVDGAVVKVQSLNVPTRLVEFLEIRRLDRVTVEIGEQDNPRVVEVMTSGLPATVRRGDRVAGLGVVIEATPRSGDDGAIVDAIAALPLQWFPARPEKAGWQLLADQGVSLGDLSEVASRNRQPLSSEDSELFYSMLAAADRIAELPASERVAAKTVEPIELLKSPEQFTADWLRMEVEVVQVTRISGYRACSD
;
A
#
# COMPACT_ATOMS: atom_id res chain seq x y z
N MET A 1 -45.60 4.29 32.29
CA MET A 1 -46.01 4.53 33.69
C MET A 1 -44.94 3.98 34.63
N PRO A 2 -44.67 4.64 35.77
CA PRO A 2 -43.36 4.69 36.40
C PRO A 2 -43.31 4.06 37.81
N PHE A 3 -42.10 3.81 38.31
CA PHE A 3 -41.73 3.68 39.74
C PHE A 3 -40.26 4.17 39.79
N SER A 4 -39.86 5.30 40.37
CA SER A 4 -40.03 5.87 41.71
C SER A 4 -39.58 4.95 42.85
N GLU A 5 -38.38 5.19 43.40
CA GLU A 5 -38.23 5.51 44.83
C GLU A 5 -36.84 6.07 45.19
N LYS A 6 -36.85 7.02 46.14
CA LYS A 6 -35.74 7.75 46.77
C LYS A 6 -35.37 7.10 48.11
N LEU A 7 -34.16 7.35 48.62
CA LEU A 7 -33.76 7.54 50.05
C LEU A 7 -32.21 7.64 50.07
N SER A 8 -31.49 8.71 50.42
CA SER A 8 -31.51 9.69 51.55
C SER A 8 -31.17 9.08 52.91
N ILE A 9 -30.24 9.75 53.65
CA ILE A 9 -29.80 9.64 55.07
C ILE A 9 -28.28 9.41 55.15
N SER A 10 -27.45 9.97 56.05
CA SER A 10 -27.30 11.26 56.75
C SER A 10 -25.99 11.15 57.57
N LEU A 11 -25.25 12.24 57.76
CA LEU A 11 -24.06 12.36 58.64
C LEU A 11 -24.40 12.18 60.13
N PRO A 12 -23.38 12.09 61.01
CA PRO A 12 -23.19 13.19 61.96
C PRO A 12 -21.74 13.59 62.30
N PHE A 13 -21.69 14.78 62.92
CA PHE A 13 -20.60 15.58 63.50
C PHE A 13 -20.04 15.07 64.85
N GLY A 14 -18.85 15.59 65.22
CA GLY A 14 -18.37 15.85 66.60
C GLY A 14 -16.90 16.36 66.58
N THR A 15 -16.57 17.64 66.80
CA THR A 15 -16.37 18.46 68.05
C THR A 15 -15.26 17.91 68.97
N GLU A 16 -14.05 18.51 68.95
CA GLU A 16 -13.51 19.59 69.84
C GLU A 16 -12.75 19.08 71.08
N HIS A 17 -11.47 19.43 71.20
CA HIS A 17 -10.85 19.82 72.47
C HIS A 17 -9.57 20.65 72.28
N GLU A 18 -9.46 21.68 73.11
CA GLU A 18 -8.55 22.82 73.14
C GLU A 18 -7.69 22.76 74.43
N ASP A 19 -6.66 23.62 74.50
CA ASP A 19 -5.91 24.09 75.69
C ASP A 19 -4.83 23.18 76.33
N ASP A 20 -3.65 23.63 76.82
CA ASP A 20 -3.03 24.95 76.93
C ASP A 20 -1.51 24.78 77.28
N LYS A 21 -0.71 25.82 76.99
CA LYS A 21 0.56 26.31 77.62
C LYS A 21 1.66 25.37 78.17
N VAL A 22 2.92 25.72 77.89
CA VAL A 22 3.75 26.60 78.75
C VAL A 22 5.02 27.03 78.01
N GLU A 23 5.29 28.32 78.19
CA GLU A 23 6.26 29.18 77.57
C GLU A 23 7.60 29.17 78.32
N ASP A 24 8.67 29.44 77.56
CA ASP A 24 9.71 30.41 77.91
C ASP A 24 11.07 29.94 78.48
N LYS A 25 12.10 30.60 77.92
CA LYS A 25 13.52 30.67 78.33
C LYS A 25 14.32 29.37 78.21
N VAL A 26 15.40 29.34 77.43
CA VAL A 26 16.57 30.21 77.63
C VAL A 26 17.25 30.51 76.28
N GLN A 27 17.19 31.78 75.89
CA GLN A 27 18.15 32.43 75.00
C GLN A 27 19.59 32.29 75.52
N ARG A 28 20.55 32.30 74.58
CA ARG A 28 22.04 32.40 74.68
C ARG A 28 22.66 31.09 74.16
N LYS A 29 23.35 31.02 73.03
CA LYS A 29 24.34 31.91 72.40
C LYS A 29 24.32 31.60 70.89
N PHE A 30 24.14 32.56 69.99
CA PHE A 30 25.17 33.46 69.45
C PHE A 30 26.48 32.79 69.02
N ALA A 31 26.76 32.99 67.72
CA ALA A 31 28.05 32.87 67.00
C ALA A 31 28.43 31.47 66.48
N ASP A 32 28.13 31.26 65.19
CA ASP A 32 29.07 30.86 64.11
C ASP A 32 28.22 30.30 62.94
N ILE A 33 27.69 31.12 62.03
CA ILE A 33 28.39 31.67 60.85
C ILE A 33 29.41 30.69 60.27
N THR A 34 28.99 29.86 59.32
CA THR A 34 29.57 29.68 57.97
C THR A 34 29.00 28.41 57.31
N ARG A 35 28.86 28.42 55.97
CA ARG A 35 28.27 27.41 55.05
C ARG A 35 26.77 27.58 54.84
N SER A 36 26.29 28.55 54.06
CA SER A 36 26.46 28.70 52.60
C SER A 36 26.31 27.38 51.81
N SER A 37 25.24 27.36 51.00
CA SER A 37 25.07 26.59 49.77
C SER A 37 25.24 25.07 49.85
N LEU A 38 24.21 24.34 50.27
CA LEU A 38 24.03 22.91 49.97
C LEU A 38 22.61 22.45 50.35
N ALA A 39 21.56 23.17 49.93
CA ALA A 39 20.18 22.74 50.17
C ALA A 39 19.19 23.15 49.06
N TRP A 40 19.70 23.48 47.87
CA TRP A 40 18.91 23.74 46.65
C TRP A 40 19.38 22.85 45.47
N GLY A 41 19.96 21.68 45.80
CA GLY A 41 20.52 20.73 44.84
C GLY A 41 19.82 19.38 44.86
N MET A 42 18.52 19.33 45.17
CA MET A 42 17.78 18.06 45.21
C MET A 42 16.29 18.22 44.81
N VAL A 43 16.02 19.04 43.79
CA VAL A 43 14.75 19.03 43.03
C VAL A 43 14.98 18.85 41.51
N ALA A 44 16.24 18.79 41.06
CA ALA A 44 16.61 18.60 39.65
C ALA A 44 16.82 17.12 39.26
N VAL A 45 16.06 16.19 39.83
CA VAL A 45 16.15 14.73 39.53
C VAL A 45 14.81 14.11 39.13
N LEU A 46 13.72 14.89 39.09
CA LEU A 46 12.40 14.35 38.74
C LEU A 46 11.58 15.28 37.82
N ALA A 47 12.25 15.90 36.86
CA ALA A 47 11.64 16.24 35.58
C ALA A 47 12.24 15.22 34.59
N VAL A 48 11.73 14.00 34.57
CA VAL A 48 10.61 13.68 33.66
C VAL A 48 10.87 14.33 32.31
N VAL A 49 11.99 13.91 31.72
CA VAL A 49 12.12 13.80 30.27
C VAL A 49 11.12 12.72 29.84
N LEU A 50 9.83 13.09 29.86
CA LEU A 50 8.80 12.51 29.03
C LEU A 50 9.09 13.00 27.61
N PHE A 51 10.20 12.52 27.02
CA PHE A 51 10.16 12.38 25.57
C PHE A 51 9.12 11.28 25.33
N PRO A 52 8.02 11.55 24.59
CA PRO A 52 7.21 10.46 24.10
C PRO A 52 8.15 9.64 23.21
N GLN A 53 8.60 8.49 23.71
CA GLN A 53 9.06 7.45 22.82
C GLN A 53 7.81 7.03 22.08
N SER A 54 7.62 7.61 20.90
CA SER A 54 6.69 7.08 19.92
C SER A 54 7.01 5.59 19.80
N LEU A 55 6.09 4.77 20.27
CA LEU A 55 6.09 3.34 20.05
C LEU A 55 5.93 3.13 18.54
N TYR A 56 7.04 3.22 17.81
CA TYR A 56 7.11 2.78 16.43
C TYR A 56 7.00 1.26 16.47
N ALA A 57 5.80 0.74 16.19
CA ALA A 57 5.64 -0.64 15.79
C ALA A 57 6.42 -0.80 14.48
N GLN A 58 7.65 -1.27 14.58
CA GLN A 58 8.51 -1.55 13.44
C GLN A 58 7.83 -2.61 12.60
N SER A 59 7.61 -2.31 11.33
CA SER A 59 7.21 -3.34 10.38
C SER A 59 8.39 -4.29 10.19
N GLU A 60 8.27 -5.51 10.73
CA GLU A 60 9.23 -6.61 10.54
C GLU A 60 9.55 -6.82 9.06
N LEU A 61 8.61 -6.47 8.17
CA LEU A 61 8.75 -6.58 6.72
C LEU A 61 9.76 -5.58 6.15
N LEU A 62 9.71 -4.31 6.56
CA LEU A 62 10.70 -3.32 6.12
C LEU A 62 12.08 -3.59 6.72
N GLN A 63 12.13 -4.07 7.96
CA GLN A 63 13.38 -4.48 8.59
C GLN A 63 13.97 -5.71 7.90
N ALA A 64 13.14 -6.69 7.51
CA ALA A 64 13.56 -7.82 6.69
C ALA A 64 14.02 -7.39 5.29
N ALA A 65 13.40 -6.35 4.73
CA ALA A 65 13.87 -5.69 3.51
C ALA A 65 15.12 -4.81 3.76
N GLY A 66 15.64 -4.71 4.99
CA GLY A 66 16.85 -3.98 5.34
C GLY A 66 16.70 -2.46 5.38
N PHE A 67 15.50 -1.96 5.67
CA PHE A 67 15.21 -0.55 5.92
C PHE A 67 14.88 -0.35 7.41
N ASP A 68 15.64 0.53 8.04
CA ASP A 68 15.40 1.03 9.39
C ASP A 68 14.65 2.37 9.33
N SER A 69 14.05 2.79 10.46
CA SER A 69 13.25 4.02 10.56
C SER A 69 13.95 5.27 9.99
N PRO A 70 15.23 5.55 10.29
CA PRO A 70 15.91 6.74 9.76
C PRO A 70 16.03 6.74 8.23
N ARG A 71 16.14 5.56 7.62
CA ARG A 71 16.23 5.43 6.17
C ARG A 71 14.87 5.54 5.51
N ILE A 72 13.79 5.12 6.17
CA ILE A 72 12.42 5.29 5.67
C ILE A 72 12.05 6.77 5.63
N GLU A 73 12.43 7.53 6.66
CA GLU A 73 12.25 8.99 6.72
C GLU A 73 12.96 9.74 5.58
N GLN A 74 14.02 9.16 4.99
CA GLN A 74 14.75 9.76 3.86
C GLN A 74 14.11 9.45 2.50
N LEU A 75 13.08 8.61 2.44
CA LEU A 75 12.44 8.20 1.19
C LEU A 75 11.44 9.24 0.68
N TYR A 76 10.97 10.13 1.54
CA TYR A 76 9.92 11.09 1.21
C TYR A 76 10.24 12.48 1.81
N PRO A 77 10.06 13.57 1.05
CA PRO A 77 9.64 13.63 -0.35
C PRO A 77 10.75 13.19 -1.33
N ALA A 78 10.39 12.41 -2.36
CA ALA A 78 11.33 11.84 -3.33
C ALA A 78 11.65 12.79 -4.49
N ASP A 79 12.17 13.99 -4.19
CA ASP A 79 12.31 15.09 -5.16
C ASP A 79 13.73 15.25 -5.71
N ASP A 80 14.73 14.59 -5.12
CA ASP A 80 16.13 14.66 -5.52
C ASP A 80 16.70 13.29 -5.94
N GLU A 81 17.87 13.27 -6.55
CA GLU A 81 18.47 12.04 -7.09
C GLU A 81 18.79 10.99 -6.01
N GLU A 82 19.13 11.42 -4.80
CA GLU A 82 19.46 10.53 -3.69
C GLU A 82 18.21 9.87 -3.12
N SER A 83 17.17 10.66 -2.80
CA SER A 83 15.88 10.14 -2.30
C SER A 83 15.19 9.23 -3.31
N ILE A 84 15.20 9.58 -4.61
CA ILE A 84 14.71 8.70 -5.69
C ILE A 84 15.51 7.40 -5.76
N GLY A 85 16.84 7.47 -5.59
CA GLY A 85 17.70 6.29 -5.58
C GLY A 85 17.42 5.34 -4.42
N GLU A 86 17.17 5.86 -3.22
CA GLU A 86 16.78 5.07 -2.05
C GLU A 86 15.37 4.48 -2.20
N LEU A 87 14.42 5.25 -2.72
CA LEU A 87 13.08 4.78 -3.03
C LEU A 87 13.09 3.65 -4.08
N ALA A 88 13.94 3.77 -5.11
CA ALA A 88 14.12 2.71 -6.10
C ALA A 88 14.67 1.42 -5.49
N LYS A 89 15.63 1.53 -4.55
CA LYS A 89 16.13 0.37 -3.79
C LYS A 89 15.03 -0.26 -2.94
N LEU A 90 14.16 0.55 -2.33
CA LEU A 90 13.03 0.04 -1.55
C LEU A 90 12.07 -0.75 -2.45
N ILE A 91 11.57 -0.13 -3.52
CA ILE A 91 10.64 -0.76 -4.46
C ILE A 91 11.25 -2.05 -5.03
N TYR A 92 12.52 -2.01 -5.42
CA TYR A 92 13.24 -3.21 -5.87
C TYR A 92 13.21 -4.34 -4.84
N ARG A 93 13.46 -4.04 -3.55
CA ARG A 93 13.44 -5.05 -2.50
C ARG A 93 12.04 -5.56 -2.21
N ILE A 94 11.04 -4.68 -2.14
CA ILE A 94 9.64 -5.06 -1.95
C ILE A 94 9.18 -5.97 -3.09
N ASN A 95 9.51 -5.66 -4.34
CA ASN A 95 9.16 -6.48 -5.50
C ASN A 95 9.78 -7.89 -5.47
N ARG A 96 10.88 -8.08 -4.74
CA ARG A 96 11.52 -9.39 -4.55
C ARG A 96 10.99 -10.15 -3.35
N LEU A 97 10.19 -9.53 -2.48
CA LEU A 97 9.46 -10.24 -1.45
C LEU A 97 8.32 -11.04 -2.10
N ASN A 98 8.04 -12.22 -1.55
CA ASN A 98 6.89 -13.00 -2.01
C ASN A 98 5.60 -12.23 -1.69
N ARG A 99 4.76 -11.98 -2.70
CA ARG A 99 3.47 -11.29 -2.55
C ARG A 99 2.62 -11.89 -1.43
N SER A 100 2.59 -13.22 -1.31
CA SER A 100 1.86 -13.91 -0.24
C SER A 100 2.39 -13.59 1.17
N SER A 101 3.66 -13.20 1.32
CA SER A 101 4.21 -12.74 2.60
C SER A 101 3.77 -11.32 2.94
N ILE A 102 3.66 -10.44 1.93
CA ILE A 102 3.12 -9.08 2.10
C ILE A 102 1.62 -9.17 2.44
N GLU A 103 0.85 -9.99 1.72
CA GLU A 103 -0.58 -10.21 1.97
C GLU A 103 -0.86 -10.72 3.38
N LYS A 104 -0.04 -11.63 3.93
CA LYS A 104 -0.17 -12.09 5.32
C LYS A 104 0.04 -10.99 6.35
N SER A 105 0.76 -9.93 5.97
CA SER A 105 1.04 -8.79 6.84
C SER A 105 -0.05 -7.70 6.72
N LEU A 106 -1.01 -7.88 5.80
CA LEU A 106 -2.14 -6.98 5.65
C LEU A 106 -3.07 -7.13 6.85
N SER A 107 -3.29 -6.03 7.57
CA SER A 107 -4.25 -6.03 8.68
C SER A 107 -5.69 -5.99 8.13
N PRO A 108 -6.66 -6.67 8.77
CA PRO A 108 -8.06 -6.62 8.35
C PRO A 108 -8.59 -5.18 8.27
N GLU A 109 -8.13 -4.31 9.15
CA GLU A 109 -8.53 -2.90 9.21
C GLU A 109 -8.02 -2.10 7.99
N THR A 110 -6.77 -2.34 7.56
CA THR A 110 -6.16 -1.67 6.40
C THR A 110 -6.43 -2.34 5.05
N SER A 111 -7.20 -3.44 5.06
CA SER A 111 -7.61 -4.15 3.85
C SER A 111 -8.75 -3.47 3.09
N SER A 112 -9.58 -2.69 3.80
CA SER A 112 -10.86 -2.18 3.28
C SER A 112 -10.94 -0.66 3.27
N SER A 113 -10.15 0.04 4.09
CA SER A 113 -10.10 1.50 4.08
C SER A 113 -8.84 2.02 4.77
N LEU A 114 -8.26 3.10 4.23
CA LEU A 114 -7.23 3.90 4.91
C LEU A 114 -7.86 4.90 5.92
N SER A 115 -9.16 4.79 6.20
CA SER A 115 -9.91 5.71 7.06
C SER A 115 -10.09 5.17 8.47
N GLY A 116 -9.92 6.03 9.48
CA GLY A 116 -10.29 5.76 10.88
C GLY A 116 -9.45 4.73 11.63
N THR A 117 -8.36 4.25 11.03
CA THR A 117 -7.44 3.29 11.65
C THR A 117 -6.14 4.00 12.02
N THR A 118 -5.54 3.65 13.16
CA THR A 118 -4.19 4.11 13.53
C THR A 118 -3.18 3.46 12.60
N ILE A 119 -2.87 4.14 11.50
CA ILE A 119 -1.89 3.65 10.53
C ILE A 119 -0.49 4.06 10.98
N THR A 120 0.43 3.09 11.02
CA THR A 120 1.82 3.33 11.40
C THR A 120 2.76 3.25 10.21
N LEU A 121 3.86 4.00 10.27
CA LEU A 121 4.93 3.93 9.28
C LEU A 121 5.46 2.49 9.15
N GLY A 122 5.62 2.02 7.92
CA GLY A 122 5.99 0.65 7.59
C GLY A 122 4.84 -0.35 7.54
N GLN A 123 3.62 0.02 7.92
CA GLN A 123 2.48 -0.89 7.85
C GLN A 123 2.13 -1.22 6.39
N VAL A 124 1.73 -2.48 6.15
CA VAL A 124 1.20 -2.91 4.86
C VAL A 124 -0.26 -2.48 4.74
N VAL A 125 -0.58 -1.87 3.61
CA VAL A 125 -1.91 -1.35 3.30
C VAL A 125 -2.34 -1.76 1.89
N ALA A 126 -3.65 -1.92 1.71
CA ALA A 126 -4.23 -2.04 0.38
C ALA A 126 -4.42 -0.65 -0.22
N VAL A 127 -4.06 -0.51 -1.49
CA VAL A 127 -4.34 0.67 -2.30
C VAL A 127 -5.44 0.28 -3.27
N ASP A 128 -6.52 1.03 -3.29
CA ASP A 128 -7.58 0.91 -4.27
C ASP A 128 -8.22 2.29 -4.44
N GLY A 129 -8.07 2.89 -5.61
CA GLY A 129 -8.54 4.25 -5.83
C GLY A 129 -8.38 4.76 -7.24
N ALA A 130 -8.80 6.00 -7.45
CA ALA A 130 -8.77 6.67 -8.75
C ALA A 130 -7.49 7.50 -8.92
N VAL A 131 -6.86 7.39 -10.08
CA VAL A 131 -5.68 8.17 -10.44
C VAL A 131 -6.06 9.64 -10.62
N VAL A 132 -5.40 10.53 -9.88
CA VAL A 132 -5.52 11.98 -10.02
C VAL A 132 -4.41 12.53 -10.90
N LYS A 133 -3.17 12.06 -10.67
CA LYS A 133 -1.96 12.53 -11.34
C LYS A 133 -0.93 11.39 -11.39
N VAL A 134 -0.15 11.36 -12.47
CA VAL A 134 1.01 10.47 -12.62
C VAL A 134 2.22 11.32 -12.95
N GLN A 135 3.35 11.05 -12.28
CA GLN A 135 4.63 11.68 -12.53
C GLN A 135 5.71 10.61 -12.58
N SER A 136 6.46 10.54 -13.68
CA SER A 136 7.60 9.63 -13.77
C SER A 136 8.82 10.23 -13.10
N LEU A 137 9.50 9.40 -12.30
CA LEU A 137 10.75 9.72 -11.61
C LEU A 137 11.87 8.86 -12.25
N ASN A 138 12.93 9.52 -12.72
CA ASN A 138 14.04 8.81 -13.36
C ASN A 138 14.96 8.23 -12.29
N VAL A 139 15.22 6.92 -12.36
CA VAL A 139 16.17 6.27 -11.46
C VAL A 139 17.60 6.69 -11.85
N PRO A 140 18.48 7.00 -10.88
CA PRO A 140 19.87 7.36 -11.16
C PRO A 140 20.55 6.32 -12.04
N THR A 141 21.21 6.73 -13.12
CA THR A 141 21.79 5.81 -14.13
C THR A 141 22.73 4.78 -13.51
N ARG A 142 23.47 5.17 -12.46
CA ARG A 142 24.36 4.28 -11.69
C ARG A 142 23.66 3.11 -11.00
N LEU A 143 22.34 3.19 -10.79
CA LEU A 143 21.54 2.15 -10.15
C LEU A 143 20.75 1.30 -11.15
N VAL A 144 20.52 1.79 -12.37
CA VAL A 144 19.69 1.12 -13.38
C VAL A 144 20.19 -0.30 -13.70
N GLU A 145 21.50 -0.48 -13.82
CA GLU A 145 22.09 -1.79 -14.13
C GLU A 145 21.92 -2.79 -12.97
N PHE A 146 21.90 -2.32 -11.73
CA PHE A 146 21.80 -3.18 -10.55
C PHE A 146 20.35 -3.48 -10.14
N LEU A 147 19.46 -2.50 -10.33
CA LEU A 147 18.06 -2.61 -9.94
C LEU A 147 17.19 -3.11 -11.09
N GLU A 148 17.67 -3.02 -12.33
CA GLU A 148 16.90 -3.28 -13.56
C GLU A 148 15.64 -2.40 -13.69
N ILE A 149 15.55 -1.33 -12.90
CA ILE A 149 14.48 -0.34 -12.90
C ILE A 149 15.01 0.96 -13.49
N ARG A 150 14.41 1.42 -14.59
CA ARG A 150 14.78 2.67 -15.28
C ARG A 150 14.01 3.89 -14.78
N ARG A 151 12.73 3.67 -14.42
CA ARG A 151 11.83 4.71 -13.93
C ARG A 151 10.97 4.16 -12.80
N LEU A 152 10.60 5.06 -11.91
CA LEU A 152 9.49 4.88 -10.98
C LEU A 152 8.35 5.79 -11.41
N ASP A 153 7.16 5.48 -10.93
CA ASP A 153 5.96 6.29 -11.15
C ASP A 153 5.42 6.73 -9.79
N ARG A 154 5.34 8.05 -9.58
CA ARG A 154 4.63 8.70 -8.48
C ARG A 154 3.20 8.93 -8.92
N VAL A 155 2.26 8.20 -8.33
CA VAL A 155 0.84 8.26 -8.65
C VAL A 155 0.09 8.88 -7.49
N THR A 156 -0.53 10.03 -7.72
CA THR A 156 -1.48 10.60 -6.77
C THR A 156 -2.81 9.87 -6.94
N VAL A 157 -3.25 9.15 -5.91
CA VAL A 157 -4.47 8.33 -5.90
C VAL A 157 -5.48 8.92 -4.93
N GLU A 158 -6.73 9.02 -5.38
CA GLU A 158 -7.88 9.35 -4.55
C GLU A 158 -8.49 8.04 -4.01
N ILE A 159 -8.47 7.85 -2.70
CA ILE A 159 -8.87 6.64 -1.97
C ILE A 159 -9.96 7.00 -0.95
N GLY A 160 -10.94 6.11 -0.77
CA GLY A 160 -12.00 6.26 0.23
C GLY A 160 -13.38 6.50 -0.38
N GLU A 161 -14.36 6.75 0.49
CA GLU A 161 -15.74 6.99 0.10
C GLU A 161 -15.91 8.36 -0.56
N GLN A 162 -16.89 8.49 -1.45
CA GLN A 162 -17.15 9.74 -2.21
C GLN A 162 -17.36 10.97 -1.32
N ASP A 163 -17.83 10.78 -0.08
CA ASP A 163 -18.12 11.86 0.86
C ASP A 163 -16.87 12.37 1.60
N ASN A 164 -15.76 11.61 1.61
CA ASN A 164 -14.51 12.02 2.21
C ASN A 164 -13.29 11.39 1.50
N PRO A 165 -13.05 11.76 0.23
CA PRO A 165 -11.93 11.24 -0.53
C PRO A 165 -10.61 11.72 0.09
N ARG A 166 -9.68 10.79 0.27
CA ARG A 166 -8.31 11.07 0.70
C ARG A 166 -7.38 10.98 -0.50
N VAL A 167 -6.38 11.86 -0.52
CA VAL A 167 -5.37 11.87 -1.57
C VAL A 167 -4.07 11.33 -0.99
N VAL A 168 -3.50 10.31 -1.63
CA VAL A 168 -2.27 9.65 -1.20
C VAL A 168 -1.31 9.54 -2.38
N GLU A 169 -0.02 9.75 -2.16
CA GLU A 169 1.01 9.47 -3.16
C GLU A 169 1.45 8.01 -3.11
N VAL A 170 1.39 7.31 -4.23
CA VAL A 170 1.78 5.91 -4.35
C VAL A 170 2.97 5.83 -5.31
N MET A 171 4.10 5.37 -4.78
CA MET A 171 5.33 5.16 -5.53
C MET A 171 5.40 3.71 -5.97
N THR A 172 5.46 3.47 -7.28
CA THR A 172 5.47 2.11 -7.86
C THR A 172 6.42 2.04 -9.04
N SER A 173 6.68 0.83 -9.52
CA SER A 173 7.30 0.55 -10.82
C SER A 173 6.31 -0.15 -11.76
N GLY A 174 6.58 -0.11 -13.07
CA GLY A 174 5.90 -0.98 -14.04
C GLY A 174 4.52 -0.50 -14.49
N LEU A 175 4.13 0.74 -14.20
CA LEU A 175 2.88 1.26 -14.75
C LEU A 175 3.00 1.54 -16.25
N PRO A 176 1.96 1.21 -17.04
CA PRO A 176 1.96 1.49 -18.46
C PRO A 176 1.89 3.00 -18.70
N ALA A 177 2.51 3.47 -19.79
CA ALA A 177 2.52 4.90 -20.12
C ALA A 177 1.12 5.46 -20.49
N THR A 178 0.14 4.58 -20.66
CA THR A 178 -1.23 4.90 -21.02
C THR A 178 -2.13 5.25 -19.83
N VAL A 179 -1.67 5.09 -18.59
CA VAL A 179 -2.43 5.46 -17.38
C VAL A 179 -2.78 6.94 -17.40
N ARG A 180 -4.04 7.26 -17.12
CA ARG A 180 -4.57 8.62 -17.13
C ARG A 180 -5.41 8.91 -15.90
N ARG A 181 -5.67 10.20 -15.68
CA ARG A 181 -6.58 10.67 -14.64
C ARG A 181 -7.97 10.01 -14.81
N GLY A 182 -8.50 9.51 -13.70
CA GLY A 182 -9.78 8.82 -13.62
C GLY A 182 -9.68 7.30 -13.70
N ASP A 183 -8.57 6.75 -14.21
CA ASP A 183 -8.33 5.31 -14.19
C ASP A 183 -8.26 4.80 -12.74
N ARG A 184 -8.68 3.57 -12.51
CA ARG A 184 -8.55 2.92 -11.21
C ARG A 184 -7.24 2.15 -11.14
N VAL A 185 -6.58 2.24 -9.99
CA VAL A 185 -5.40 1.43 -9.67
C VAL A 185 -5.64 0.68 -8.37
N ALA A 186 -5.14 -0.55 -8.29
CA ALA A 186 -5.23 -1.33 -7.07
C ALA A 186 -3.94 -2.12 -6.80
N GLY A 187 -3.63 -2.38 -5.54
CA GLY A 187 -2.43 -3.12 -5.17
C GLY A 187 -2.16 -3.13 -3.69
N LEU A 188 -0.94 -3.56 -3.34
CA LEU A 188 -0.46 -3.60 -1.97
C LEU A 188 0.80 -2.75 -1.87
N GLY A 189 0.92 -2.04 -0.77
CA GLY A 189 2.10 -1.24 -0.50
C GLY A 189 2.37 -1.09 0.98
N VAL A 190 3.46 -0.41 1.25
CA VAL A 190 3.95 -0.11 2.58
C VAL A 190 3.93 1.39 2.79
N VAL A 191 3.39 1.82 3.92
CA VAL A 191 3.36 3.23 4.30
C VAL A 191 4.79 3.73 4.54
N ILE A 192 5.20 4.76 3.81
CA ILE A 192 6.52 5.38 3.94
C ILE A 192 6.44 6.78 4.55
N GLU A 193 5.28 7.44 4.50
CA GLU A 193 5.02 8.70 5.18
C GLU A 193 3.61 8.73 5.75
N ALA A 194 3.50 9.15 7.00
CA ALA A 194 2.21 9.39 7.65
C ALA A 194 2.26 10.56 8.63
N THR A 195 1.45 11.58 8.40
CA THR A 195 1.33 12.74 9.29
C THR A 195 0.35 12.44 10.44
N PRO A 196 0.77 12.56 11.71
CA PRO A 196 -0.14 12.43 12.84
C PRO A 196 -1.18 13.56 12.82
N ARG A 197 -2.47 13.22 12.89
CA ARG A 197 -3.55 14.20 12.98
C ARG A 197 -3.77 14.56 14.45
N SER A 198 -3.90 15.86 14.75
CA SER A 198 -4.24 16.31 16.10
C SER A 198 -5.66 15.85 16.47
N GLY A 199 -5.79 14.89 17.40
CA GLY A 199 -7.06 14.33 17.87
C GLY A 199 -7.04 12.80 17.97
N ASP A 200 -8.20 12.18 18.20
CA ASP A 200 -8.39 10.71 18.28
C ASP A 200 -8.48 10.04 16.89
N ASP A 201 -8.22 10.79 15.80
CA ASP A 201 -8.52 10.41 14.41
C ASP A 201 -7.39 9.63 13.69
N GLY A 202 -6.36 9.18 14.42
CA GLY A 202 -5.23 8.42 13.84
C GLY A 202 -4.32 9.26 12.92
N ALA A 203 -3.36 8.59 12.27
CA ALA A 203 -2.45 9.25 11.31
C ALA A 203 -3.04 9.28 9.89
N ILE A 204 -2.71 10.33 9.12
CA ILE A 204 -3.04 10.44 7.70
C ILE A 204 -1.88 9.84 6.93
N VAL A 205 -2.15 8.89 6.03
CA VAL A 205 -1.13 8.34 5.13
C VAL A 205 -0.91 9.32 3.99
N ASP A 206 0.30 9.82 3.85
CA ASP A 206 0.66 10.76 2.79
C ASP A 206 1.33 10.04 1.63
N ALA A 207 2.17 9.03 1.91
CA ALA A 207 2.88 8.29 0.88
C ALA A 207 3.02 6.78 1.16
N ILE A 208 2.95 5.99 0.08
CA ILE A 208 3.03 4.53 0.07
C ILE A 208 4.05 4.09 -0.99
N ALA A 209 4.96 3.17 -0.64
CA ALA A 209 5.76 2.41 -1.61
C ALA A 209 5.05 1.09 -1.94
N ALA A 210 4.64 0.90 -3.19
CA ALA A 210 3.81 -0.21 -3.61
C ALA A 210 4.56 -1.23 -4.49
N LEU A 211 4.08 -2.48 -4.43
CA LEU A 211 4.29 -3.46 -5.51
C LEU A 211 3.71 -2.92 -6.82
N PRO A 212 4.06 -3.51 -7.99
CA PRO A 212 3.45 -3.14 -9.26
C PRO A 212 1.92 -3.10 -9.15
N LEU A 213 1.38 -1.90 -9.38
CA LEU A 213 -0.05 -1.66 -9.27
C LEU A 213 -0.79 -2.29 -10.44
N GLN A 214 -1.92 -2.91 -10.14
CA GLN A 214 -2.90 -3.31 -11.14
C GLN A 214 -3.58 -2.06 -11.70
N TRP A 215 -3.80 -2.04 -13.00
CA TRP A 215 -4.39 -0.90 -13.71
C TRP A 215 -5.71 -1.30 -14.39
N PHE A 216 -6.72 -0.46 -14.18
CA PHE A 216 -8.06 -0.60 -14.71
C PHE A 216 -8.48 0.73 -15.36
N PRO A 217 -8.47 0.85 -16.71
CA PRO A 217 -8.77 2.10 -17.38
C PRO A 217 -10.24 2.49 -17.19
N ALA A 218 -10.49 3.78 -16.95
CA ALA A 218 -11.86 4.30 -16.85
C ALA A 218 -12.59 4.32 -18.20
N ARG A 219 -11.83 4.34 -19.29
CA ARG A 219 -12.35 4.28 -20.67
C ARG A 219 -11.52 3.28 -21.47
N PRO A 220 -11.81 1.98 -21.38
CA PRO A 220 -11.07 0.98 -22.13
C PRO A 220 -11.23 1.20 -23.64
N GLU A 221 -10.15 0.98 -24.40
CA GLU A 221 -10.16 1.17 -25.85
C GLU A 221 -11.04 0.14 -26.58
N LYS A 222 -11.20 -1.03 -25.96
CA LYS A 222 -11.94 -2.17 -26.52
C LYS A 222 -12.92 -2.73 -25.51
N ALA A 223 -14.02 -3.27 -26.01
CA ALA A 223 -15.05 -3.85 -25.16
C ALA A 223 -14.54 -5.11 -24.40
N GLY A 224 -13.61 -5.88 -24.98
CA GLY A 224 -12.97 -6.99 -24.27
C GLY A 224 -12.09 -6.55 -23.09
N TRP A 225 -11.48 -5.37 -23.18
CA TRP A 225 -10.73 -4.78 -22.06
C TRP A 225 -11.65 -4.39 -20.91
N GLN A 226 -12.83 -3.82 -21.23
CA GLN A 226 -13.85 -3.55 -20.21
C GLN A 226 -14.26 -4.84 -19.51
N LEU A 227 -14.58 -5.91 -20.26
CA LEU A 227 -14.93 -7.20 -19.67
C LEU A 227 -13.85 -7.74 -18.73
N LEU A 228 -12.59 -7.70 -19.15
CA LEU A 228 -11.47 -8.16 -18.32
C LEU A 228 -11.32 -7.31 -17.05
N ALA A 229 -11.40 -5.98 -17.18
CA ALA A 229 -11.33 -5.07 -16.05
C ALA A 229 -12.49 -5.30 -15.05
N ASP A 230 -13.71 -5.53 -15.55
CA ASP A 230 -14.89 -5.84 -14.73
C ASP A 230 -14.73 -7.16 -13.96
N GLN A 231 -13.96 -8.11 -14.49
CA GLN A 231 -13.59 -9.36 -13.81
C GLN A 231 -12.36 -9.22 -12.89
N GLY A 232 -11.80 -8.03 -12.75
CA GLY A 232 -10.64 -7.76 -11.91
C GLY A 232 -9.30 -8.17 -12.53
N VAL A 233 -9.23 -8.35 -13.85
CA VAL A 233 -7.96 -8.60 -14.54
C VAL A 233 -7.24 -7.28 -14.76
N SER A 234 -6.00 -7.20 -14.27
CA SER A 234 -5.12 -6.06 -14.52
C SER A 234 -4.82 -5.95 -16.02
N LEU A 235 -5.02 -4.76 -16.58
CA LEU A 235 -4.70 -4.52 -17.99
C LEU A 235 -3.27 -4.01 -18.21
N GLY A 236 -2.52 -3.77 -17.12
CA GLY A 236 -1.15 -3.25 -17.18
C GLY A 236 -0.19 -4.17 -17.94
N ASP A 237 -0.42 -5.48 -17.79
CA ASP A 237 0.45 -6.52 -18.32
C ASP A 237 0.03 -7.00 -19.73
N LEU A 238 -1.11 -6.52 -20.25
CA LEU A 238 -1.61 -6.95 -21.56
C LEU A 238 -0.69 -6.56 -22.72
N SER A 239 0.00 -5.42 -22.62
CA SER A 239 0.98 -5.02 -23.64
C SER A 239 2.18 -5.96 -23.69
N GLU A 240 2.53 -6.60 -22.56
CA GLU A 240 3.61 -7.59 -22.52
C GLU A 240 3.18 -8.91 -23.16
N VAL A 241 1.91 -9.32 -23.00
CA VAL A 241 1.38 -10.49 -23.70
C VAL A 241 1.46 -10.32 -25.22
N ALA A 242 1.08 -9.14 -25.72
CA ALA A 242 1.16 -8.84 -27.14
C ALA A 242 2.61 -8.94 -27.65
N SER A 243 3.59 -8.44 -26.89
CA SER A 243 5.00 -8.46 -27.28
C SER A 243 5.65 -9.86 -27.21
N ARG A 244 5.10 -10.75 -26.38
CA ARG A 244 5.53 -12.17 -26.23
C ARG A 244 4.84 -13.13 -27.19
N ASN A 245 4.12 -12.60 -28.20
CA ASN A 245 3.51 -13.42 -29.23
C ASN A 245 4.52 -14.39 -29.88
N ARG A 246 4.18 -15.68 -29.92
CA ARG A 246 5.01 -16.79 -30.44
C ARG A 246 6.32 -17.05 -29.67
N GLN A 247 6.45 -16.52 -28.45
CA GLN A 247 7.51 -16.91 -27.52
C GLN A 247 7.00 -18.03 -26.59
N PRO A 248 7.92 -18.84 -26.03
CA PRO A 248 7.55 -19.78 -24.97
C PRO A 248 6.90 -19.05 -23.79
N LEU A 249 5.86 -19.65 -23.19
CA LEU A 249 5.32 -19.16 -21.93
C LEU A 249 6.41 -19.22 -20.86
N SER A 250 6.60 -18.10 -20.19
CA SER A 250 7.51 -17.97 -19.06
C SER A 250 6.73 -18.02 -17.73
N SER A 251 7.44 -18.11 -16.62
CA SER A 251 6.84 -18.00 -15.28
C SER A 251 6.16 -16.64 -15.05
N GLU A 252 6.63 -15.58 -15.71
CA GLU A 252 6.07 -14.23 -15.60
C GLU A 252 4.68 -14.13 -16.24
N ASP A 253 4.39 -14.95 -17.25
CA ASP A 253 3.10 -14.95 -17.95
C ASP A 253 2.02 -15.71 -17.16
N SER A 254 2.42 -16.48 -16.15
CA SER A 254 1.53 -17.43 -15.46
C SER A 254 0.39 -16.72 -14.73
N GLU A 255 0.67 -15.65 -13.98
CA GLU A 255 -0.35 -14.93 -13.20
C GLU A 255 -1.43 -14.35 -14.12
N LEU A 256 -1.01 -13.61 -15.16
CA LEU A 256 -1.93 -13.03 -16.12
C LEU A 256 -2.70 -14.11 -16.90
N PHE A 257 -2.02 -15.16 -17.36
CA PHE A 257 -2.67 -16.28 -18.06
C PHE A 257 -3.79 -16.92 -17.22
N TYR A 258 -3.51 -17.27 -15.96
CA TYR A 258 -4.51 -17.88 -15.09
C TYR A 258 -5.61 -16.89 -14.70
N SER A 259 -5.30 -15.60 -14.54
CA SER A 259 -6.32 -14.57 -14.30
C SER A 259 -7.28 -14.40 -15.48
N MET A 260 -6.76 -14.42 -16.72
CA MET A 260 -7.56 -14.36 -17.94
C MET A 260 -8.42 -15.62 -18.12
N LEU A 261 -7.87 -16.80 -17.81
CA LEU A 261 -8.62 -18.06 -17.86
C LEU A 261 -9.78 -18.07 -16.85
N ALA A 262 -9.52 -17.63 -15.61
CA ALA A 262 -10.55 -17.50 -14.59
C ALA A 262 -11.59 -16.41 -14.91
N ALA A 263 -11.18 -15.32 -15.56
CA ALA A 263 -12.11 -14.31 -16.06
C ALA A 263 -12.99 -14.85 -17.20
N ALA A 264 -12.42 -15.63 -18.12
CA ALA A 264 -13.17 -16.23 -19.23
C ALA A 264 -14.28 -17.19 -18.74
N ASP A 265 -13.99 -17.99 -17.71
CA ASP A 265 -14.97 -18.87 -17.07
C ASP A 265 -16.14 -18.07 -16.47
N ARG A 266 -15.83 -17.03 -15.67
CA ARG A 266 -16.84 -16.13 -15.09
C ARG A 266 -17.66 -15.40 -16.15
N ILE A 267 -17.03 -14.93 -17.24
CA ILE A 267 -17.71 -14.26 -18.35
C ILE A 267 -18.67 -15.21 -19.08
N ALA A 268 -18.33 -16.51 -19.18
CA ALA A 268 -19.20 -17.50 -19.79
C ALA A 268 -20.51 -17.70 -19.00
N GLU A 269 -20.45 -17.54 -17.67
CA GLU A 269 -21.61 -17.63 -16.76
C GLU A 269 -22.52 -16.40 -16.80
N LEU A 270 -22.03 -15.24 -17.25
CA LEU A 270 -22.84 -14.01 -17.32
C LEU A 270 -24.07 -14.19 -18.23
N PRO A 271 -25.19 -13.49 -17.96
CA PRO A 271 -26.31 -13.43 -18.89
C PRO A 271 -25.89 -12.94 -20.27
N ALA A 272 -26.54 -13.43 -21.33
CA ALA A 272 -26.23 -13.02 -22.70
C ALA A 272 -26.39 -11.51 -22.95
N SER A 273 -27.21 -10.82 -22.14
CA SER A 273 -27.39 -9.37 -22.16
C SER A 273 -26.21 -8.57 -21.61
N GLU A 274 -25.38 -9.17 -20.76
CA GLU A 274 -24.21 -8.55 -20.12
C GLU A 274 -22.90 -8.91 -20.83
N ARG A 275 -22.93 -9.94 -21.69
CA ARG A 275 -21.78 -10.31 -22.51
C ARG A 275 -21.61 -9.34 -23.66
N VAL A 276 -20.39 -8.84 -23.85
CA VAL A 276 -20.00 -8.14 -25.08
C VAL A 276 -20.16 -9.10 -26.26
N ALA A 277 -20.73 -8.59 -27.35
CA ALA A 277 -20.85 -9.34 -28.58
C ALA A 277 -19.47 -9.78 -29.08
N ALA A 278 -19.27 -11.09 -29.23
CA ALA A 278 -18.01 -11.63 -29.71
C ALA A 278 -17.74 -11.16 -31.14
N LYS A 279 -16.51 -10.70 -31.39
CA LYS A 279 -16.05 -10.37 -32.73
C LYS A 279 -15.79 -11.66 -33.49
N THR A 280 -16.49 -11.86 -34.61
CA THR A 280 -16.22 -13.01 -35.48
C THR A 280 -14.93 -12.75 -36.24
N VAL A 281 -13.96 -13.68 -36.14
CA VAL A 281 -12.64 -13.55 -36.75
C VAL A 281 -12.24 -14.87 -37.40
N GLU A 282 -11.72 -14.78 -38.61
CA GLU A 282 -11.17 -15.93 -39.33
C GLU A 282 -9.86 -16.39 -38.66
N PRO A 283 -9.63 -17.70 -38.44
CA PRO A 283 -8.41 -18.19 -37.80
C PRO A 283 -7.12 -17.68 -38.47
N ILE A 284 -7.13 -17.54 -39.80
CA ILE A 284 -5.97 -17.04 -40.55
C ILE A 284 -5.68 -15.56 -40.29
N GLU A 285 -6.69 -14.74 -40.00
CA GLU A 285 -6.50 -13.34 -39.65
C GLU A 285 -5.86 -13.20 -38.27
N LEU A 286 -6.35 -13.98 -37.29
CA LEU A 286 -5.78 -14.04 -35.96
C LEU A 286 -4.30 -14.46 -35.99
N LEU A 287 -3.96 -15.47 -36.79
CA LEU A 287 -2.57 -15.92 -36.92
C LEU A 287 -1.65 -14.91 -37.61
N LYS A 288 -2.18 -14.12 -38.56
CA LYS A 288 -1.42 -13.08 -39.27
C LYS A 288 -1.20 -11.82 -38.42
N SER A 289 -2.17 -11.45 -37.59
CA SER A 289 -2.14 -10.19 -36.84
C SER A 289 -2.68 -10.32 -35.41
N PRO A 290 -2.10 -11.21 -34.58
CA PRO A 290 -2.64 -11.53 -33.25
C PRO A 290 -2.68 -10.33 -32.31
N GLU A 291 -1.71 -9.42 -32.43
CA GLU A 291 -1.62 -8.19 -31.62
C GLU A 291 -2.87 -7.33 -31.73
N GLN A 292 -3.50 -7.29 -32.91
CA GLN A 292 -4.72 -6.52 -33.16
C GLN A 292 -5.92 -7.07 -32.39
N PHE A 293 -5.87 -8.34 -31.98
CA PHE A 293 -6.94 -9.04 -31.27
C PHE A 293 -6.61 -9.28 -29.79
N THR A 294 -5.53 -8.68 -29.28
CA THR A 294 -5.16 -8.80 -27.86
C THR A 294 -6.30 -8.34 -26.97
N ALA A 295 -6.72 -9.24 -26.07
CA ALA A 295 -7.82 -9.04 -25.13
C ALA A 295 -9.19 -8.72 -25.78
N ASP A 296 -9.40 -9.13 -27.04
CA ASP A 296 -10.71 -9.12 -27.67
C ASP A 296 -11.50 -10.40 -27.35
N TRP A 297 -12.81 -10.28 -27.18
CA TRP A 297 -13.71 -11.43 -27.07
C TRP A 297 -14.04 -11.94 -28.47
N LEU A 298 -13.44 -13.08 -28.86
CA LEU A 298 -13.51 -13.59 -30.23
C LEU A 298 -14.44 -14.79 -30.36
N ARG A 299 -15.06 -14.90 -31.54
CA ARG A 299 -15.72 -16.11 -32.01
C ARG A 299 -15.07 -16.54 -33.32
N MET A 300 -14.74 -17.82 -33.42
CA MET A 300 -14.14 -18.39 -34.62
C MET A 300 -14.74 -19.76 -34.90
N GLU A 301 -14.85 -20.09 -36.17
CA GLU A 301 -15.17 -21.45 -36.60
C GLU A 301 -13.84 -22.20 -36.76
N VAL A 302 -13.68 -23.27 -35.99
CA VAL A 302 -12.47 -24.10 -36.00
C VAL A 302 -12.84 -25.53 -36.34
N GLU A 303 -12.05 -26.14 -37.23
CA GLU A 303 -12.12 -27.56 -37.53
C GLU A 303 -10.96 -28.26 -36.80
N VAL A 304 -11.28 -29.26 -35.97
CA VAL A 304 -10.28 -30.02 -35.23
C VAL A 304 -9.87 -31.22 -36.06
N VAL A 305 -8.64 -31.20 -36.59
CA VAL A 305 -8.04 -32.33 -37.31
C VAL A 305 -7.01 -33.00 -36.41
N GLN A 306 -7.22 -34.27 -36.06
CA GLN A 306 -6.25 -35.06 -35.32
C GLN A 306 -5.15 -35.58 -36.25
N VAL A 307 -3.94 -35.03 -36.17
CA VAL A 307 -2.78 -35.52 -36.93
C VAL A 307 -2.15 -36.69 -36.19
N THR A 308 -2.38 -37.92 -36.67
CA THR A 308 -1.90 -39.17 -36.04
C THR A 308 -0.56 -39.68 -36.59
N ARG A 309 -0.04 -39.08 -37.67
CA ARG A 309 1.30 -39.41 -38.23
C ARG A 309 1.96 -38.18 -38.85
N ILE A 310 3.10 -37.77 -38.30
CA ILE A 310 4.06 -36.90 -38.99
C ILE A 310 5.14 -37.82 -39.57
N SER A 311 4.96 -38.24 -40.81
CA SER A 311 5.96 -39.04 -41.52
C SER A 311 7.08 -38.09 -41.99
N GLY A 312 8.12 -37.93 -41.16
CA GLY A 312 9.31 -37.16 -41.53
C GLY A 312 10.08 -37.85 -42.65
N TYR A 313 9.92 -37.37 -43.88
CA TYR A 313 10.76 -37.78 -45.00
C TYR A 313 12.14 -37.12 -44.84
N ARG A 314 13.08 -37.81 -44.16
CA ARG A 314 14.51 -37.49 -44.25
C ARG A 314 15.00 -37.99 -45.61
N ALA A 315 15.12 -37.08 -46.57
CA ALA A 315 16.01 -37.31 -47.69
C ALA A 315 17.45 -37.18 -47.15
N CYS A 316 18.10 -38.30 -46.86
CA CYS A 316 19.56 -38.34 -46.83
C CYS A 316 20.03 -38.16 -48.28
N SER A 317 20.70 -37.05 -48.59
CA SER A 317 21.50 -36.92 -49.80
C SER A 317 22.84 -37.60 -49.55
N ASP A 318 23.15 -38.61 -50.35
CA ASP A 318 24.51 -39.14 -50.54
C ASP A 318 25.43 -38.09 -51.20
#